data_AF-A0A534M1F1-F1
#
_entry.id   AF-A0A534M1F1-F1
#
_cell.length_a   1.000
_cell.length_b   1.000
_cell.length_c   1.000
_cell.angle_alpha   90.00
_cell.angle_beta   90.00
_cell.angle_gamma   90.00
#
_symmetry.space_group_name_H-M   'P 1'
#
loop_
_entity.id
_entity.type
_entity.pdbx_description
1 polymer ?
#
loop_
_entity_poly.entity_id
_entity_poly.type
_entity_poly.pdbx_seq_one_letter_code
_entity_poly.pdbx_strand_id
1 'polypeptide(L)'
;MIANSWVVWFILLLPLGAFVLVGLIGRRFPQGTGYVVVSAMAGSLLLSVYVFVQVLLQGGLGGGFAPETVTGYVWLPSIPGAEIRIAILIDNLSSL
;
A
#
# COMPACT_ATOMS: atom_id res chain seq x y z
N MET A 1 -11.52 8.18 -10.52
CA MET A 1 -10.05 8.04 -10.45
C MET A 1 -9.64 8.50 -9.09
N ILE A 2 -8.95 7.64 -8.35
CA ILE A 2 -8.45 7.96 -7.01
C ILE A 2 -7.35 9.01 -7.16
N ALA A 3 -7.51 10.14 -6.47
CA ALA A 3 -6.49 11.18 -6.46
C ALA A 3 -5.23 10.66 -5.76
N ASN A 4 -4.08 10.73 -6.45
CA ASN A 4 -2.80 10.21 -5.98
C ASN A 4 -2.81 8.69 -5.69
N SER A 5 -3.39 7.88 -6.59
CA SER A 5 -3.45 6.42 -6.41
C SER A 5 -2.07 5.76 -6.18
N TRP A 6 -0.97 6.35 -6.65
CA TRP A 6 0.40 5.90 -6.35
C TRP A 6 0.73 5.82 -4.84
N VAL A 7 0.00 6.51 -3.98
CA VAL A 7 0.20 6.51 -2.52
C VAL A 7 -0.09 5.14 -1.89
N VAL A 8 -0.88 4.26 -2.52
CA VAL A 8 -1.10 2.89 -2.01
C VAL A 8 0.20 2.08 -1.88
N TRP A 9 1.23 2.39 -2.66
CA TRP A 9 2.53 1.74 -2.49
C TRP A 9 3.12 1.98 -1.11
N PHE A 10 2.89 3.15 -0.50
CA PHE A 10 3.40 3.44 0.84
C PHE A 10 2.68 2.67 1.95
N ILE A 11 1.44 2.23 1.72
CA ILE A 11 0.73 1.34 2.66
C ILE A 11 1.56 0.07 2.88
N LEU A 12 2.20 -0.44 1.82
CA LEU A 12 3.09 -1.62 1.86
C LEU A 12 4.53 -1.25 2.26
N LEU A 13 5.07 -0.17 1.69
CA LEU A 13 6.49 0.19 1.88
C LEU A 13 6.81 0.72 3.28
N LEU A 14 5.86 1.37 3.97
CA LEU A 14 6.08 1.85 5.35
C LEU A 14 6.35 0.69 6.33
N PRO A 15 5.48 -0.35 6.42
CA PRO A 15 5.76 -1.56 7.19
C PRO A 15 7.09 -2.22 6.83
N LEU A 16 7.33 -2.39 5.53
CA LEU A 16 8.53 -3.08 5.05
C LEU A 16 9.80 -2.28 5.39
N GLY A 17 9.75 -0.96 5.22
CA GLY A 17 10.83 -0.06 5.58
C GLY A 17 11.12 -0.09 7.08
N ALA A 18 10.08 -0.08 7.92
CA ALA A 18 10.25 -0.21 9.37
C ALA A 18 10.86 -1.57 9.76
N PHE A 19 10.42 -2.65 9.12
CA PHE A 19 11.00 -3.99 9.31
C PHE A 19 12.50 -4.01 8.98
N VAL A 20 12.88 -3.50 7.81
CA VAL A 20 14.29 -3.43 7.38
C VAL A 20 15.12 -2.56 8.33
N LEU A 21 14.61 -1.37 8.69
CA LEU A 21 15.30 -0.46 9.60
C LEU A 21 15.53 -1.09 10.97
N VAL A 22 14.49 -1.66 11.58
CA VAL A 22 14.62 -2.32 12.89
C VAL A 22 15.53 -3.54 12.80
N GLY A 23 15.47 -4.32 11.72
CA GLY A 23 16.38 -5.44 11.49
C GLY A 23 17.85 -5.04 11.41
N LEU A 24 18.16 -3.90 10.80
CA LEU A 24 19.55 -3.42 10.62
C LEU A 24 20.10 -2.70 11.86
N ILE A 25 19.34 -1.79 12.46
CA ILE A 25 19.84 -0.89 13.52
C ILE A 25 19.22 -1.13 14.89
N GLY A 26 18.23 -2.03 15.01
CA GLY A 26 17.47 -2.22 16.24
C GLY A 26 18.31 -2.75 17.41
N ARG A 27 19.38 -3.49 17.12
CA ARG A 27 20.34 -3.92 18.15
C ARG A 27 21.11 -2.75 18.76
N ARG A 28 21.36 -1.68 17.98
CA ARG A 28 22.13 -0.51 18.44
C ARG A 28 21.26 0.54 19.12
N PHE A 29 19.97 0.62 18.78
CA PHE A 29 19.03 1.59 19.32
C PHE A 29 17.73 0.93 19.82
N PRO A 30 17.78 0.05 20.83
CA PRO A 30 16.66 -0.81 21.22
C PRO A 30 15.43 -0.07 21.74
N GLN A 31 15.59 1.14 22.28
CA GLN A 31 14.49 1.92 22.87
C GLN A 31 13.65 2.65 21.81
N GLY A 32 14.21 2.93 20.62
CA GLY A 32 13.55 3.72 19.57
C GLY A 32 12.80 2.89 18.54
N THR A 33 13.09 1.59 18.44
CA THR A 33 12.55 0.70 17.39
C THR A 33 11.03 0.56 17.46
N GLY A 34 10.48 0.48 18.68
CA GLY A 34 9.04 0.39 18.90
C GLY A 34 8.29 1.59 18.29
N TYR A 35 8.79 2.81 18.51
CA TYR A 35 8.20 4.02 17.93
C TYR A 35 8.25 4.00 16.41
N VAL A 36 9.36 3.57 15.80
CA VAL A 36 9.49 3.47 14.34
C VAL A 36 8.43 2.53 13.75
N VAL A 37 8.25 1.35 14.34
CA VAL A 37 7.27 0.37 13.86
C VAL A 37 5.85 0.89 14.02
N VAL A 38 5.51 1.43 15.21
CA VAL A 38 4.16 1.96 15.48
C VAL A 38 3.84 3.12 14.57
N SER A 39 4.77 4.07 14.37
CA SER A 39 4.58 5.20 13.46
C SER A 39 4.41 4.74 12.00
N ALA A 40 5.15 3.72 11.56
CA ALA A 40 5.00 3.16 10.22
C ALA A 40 3.64 2.46 10.04
N MET A 41 3.17 1.71 11.05
CA MET A 41 1.83 1.11 11.05
C MET A 41 0.74 2.17 11.04
N ALA A 42 0.86 3.18 11.89
CA ALA A 42 -0.10 4.28 11.95
C ALA A 42 -0.15 5.06 10.62
N GLY A 43 1.00 5.32 10.00
CA GLY A 43 1.07 5.93 8.68
C GLY A 43 0.39 5.07 7.60
N SER A 44 0.66 3.77 7.59
CA SER A 44 0.01 2.82 6.68
C SER A 44 -1.51 2.80 6.86
N LEU A 45 -2.00 2.80 8.11
CA LEU A 45 -3.43 2.87 8.42
C LEU A 45 -4.07 4.17 7.92
N LEU A 46 -3.44 5.33 8.17
CA LEU A 46 -3.97 6.62 7.72
C LEU A 46 -4.08 6.69 6.19
N LEU A 47 -3.08 6.14 5.48
CA LEU A 47 -3.12 6.03 4.03
C LEU A 47 -4.22 5.07 3.56
N SER A 48 -4.42 3.95 4.25
CA SER A 48 -5.51 3.02 3.95
C SER A 48 -6.88 3.68 4.12
N VAL A 49 -7.09 4.39 5.22
CA VAL A 49 -8.33 5.16 5.47
C VAL A 49 -8.55 6.22 4.40
N TYR A 50 -7.51 6.93 3.98
CA TYR A 50 -7.62 7.89 2.87
C TYR A 50 -8.11 7.23 1.57
N VAL A 51 -7.53 6.09 1.19
CA VAL A 51 -7.93 5.35 -0.01
C VAL A 51 -9.35 4.81 0.13
N PHE A 52 -9.69 4.23 1.28
CA PHE A 52 -11.02 3.75 1.59
C PHE A 52 -12.08 4.84 1.43
N VAL A 53 -11.86 6.02 2.03
CA VAL A 53 -12.78 7.15 1.92
C VAL A 53 -12.97 7.55 0.45
N GLN A 54 -11.92 7.54 -0.37
CA GLN A 54 -12.06 7.82 -1.80
C GLN A 54 -12.87 6.77 -2.55
N VAL A 55 -12.72 5.50 -2.21
CA VAL A 55 -13.54 4.40 -2.76
C VAL A 55 -15.01 4.60 -2.38
N LEU A 56 -15.29 4.94 -1.12
CA LEU A 56 -16.65 5.23 -0.66
C LEU A 56 -17.26 6.43 -1.38
N LEU A 57 -16.52 7.54 -1.50
CA LEU A 57 -16.96 8.76 -2.20
C LEU A 57 -17.22 8.52 -3.69
N GLN A 58 -16.55 7.55 -4.29
CA GLN A 58 -16.76 7.12 -5.68
C GLN A 58 -17.84 6.03 -5.83
N GLY A 59 -18.63 5.77 -4.79
CA GLY A 59 -19.79 4.89 -4.86
C GLY A 59 -19.54 3.45 -4.38
N GLY A 60 -18.48 3.19 -3.62
CA GLY A 60 -18.15 1.86 -3.10
C GLY A 60 -19.26 1.18 -2.29
N LEU A 61 -20.04 1.95 -1.51
CA LEU A 61 -21.17 1.42 -0.73
C LEU A 61 -22.34 0.91 -1.59
N GLY A 62 -22.48 1.42 -2.81
CA GLY A 62 -23.55 1.06 -3.75
C GLY A 62 -23.08 0.13 -4.87
N GLY A 63 -21.84 -0.39 -4.81
CA GLY A 63 -21.25 -1.18 -5.90
C GLY A 63 -20.95 -0.38 -7.17
N GLY A 64 -21.02 0.95 -7.13
CA GLY A 64 -20.77 1.85 -8.26
C GLY A 64 -19.30 2.20 -8.49
N PHE A 65 -18.42 1.77 -7.60
CA PHE A 65 -16.98 1.98 -7.75
C PHE A 65 -16.40 1.07 -8.83
N ALA A 66 -15.78 1.65 -9.85
CA ALA A 66 -15.01 0.92 -10.84
C ALA A 66 -13.60 0.63 -10.27
N PRO A 67 -13.19 -0.64 -10.15
CA PRO A 67 -11.86 -0.99 -9.64
C PRO A 67 -10.74 -0.32 -10.44
N GLU A 68 -9.70 0.13 -9.73
CA GLU A 68 -8.54 0.80 -10.31
C GLU A 68 -7.28 -0.03 -10.07
N THR A 69 -6.57 -0.39 -11.14
CA THR A 69 -5.28 -1.10 -11.04
C THR A 69 -4.14 -0.09 -11.12
N VAL A 70 -3.41 0.08 -10.03
CA VAL A 70 -2.17 0.86 -10.00
C VAL A 70 -1.05 0.00 -10.56
N THR A 71 -0.61 0.33 -11.76
CA THR A 71 0.48 -0.39 -12.43
C THR A 71 1.79 -0.21 -11.67
N GLY A 72 2.49 -1.32 -11.46
CA GLY A 72 3.86 -1.32 -10.94
C GLY A 72 4.84 -1.79 -12.00
N TYR A 73 5.72 -2.71 -11.63
CA TYR A 73 6.81 -3.19 -12.47
C TYR A 73 6.60 -4.65 -12.93
N VAL A 74 7.33 -5.04 -13.99
CA VAL A 74 7.39 -6.45 -14.43
C VAL A 74 8.24 -7.23 -13.43
N TRP A 75 7.63 -8.22 -12.78
CA TRP A 75 8.33 -9.08 -11.83
C TRP A 75 8.98 -10.26 -12.53
N LEU A 76 8.25 -10.92 -13.44
CA LEU A 76 8.80 -11.99 -14.27
C LEU A 76 8.56 -11.66 -15.75
N PRO A 77 9.63 -11.42 -16.53
CA PRO A 77 9.51 -11.19 -17.96
C PRO A 77 9.10 -12.49 -18.67
N SER A 78 8.33 -12.34 -19.75
CA SER A 78 7.83 -13.45 -20.58
C SER A 78 7.64 -12.94 -22.02
N ILE A 79 6.93 -13.68 -22.84
CA ILE A 79 6.46 -13.18 -24.15
C ILE A 79 5.61 -11.91 -23.96
N PRO A 80 5.69 -10.92 -24.88
CA PRO A 80 4.92 -9.69 -24.79
C PRO A 80 3.42 -9.98 -24.60
N GLY A 81 2.84 -9.41 -23.55
CA GLY A 81 1.42 -9.62 -23.19
C GLY A 81 1.16 -10.75 -22.18
N ALA A 82 2.17 -11.57 -21.84
CA ALA A 82 2.07 -12.63 -20.81
C ALA A 82 3.06 -12.44 -19.65
N GLU A 83 3.53 -11.21 -19.43
CA GLU A 83 4.43 -10.87 -18.34
C GLU A 83 3.70 -10.86 -17.00
N ILE A 84 4.37 -11.34 -15.93
CA ILE A 84 3.81 -11.24 -14.58
C ILE A 84 4.23 -9.89 -14.00
N ARG A 85 3.24 -9.08 -13.64
CA ARG A 85 3.44 -7.74 -13.08
C ARG A 85 3.04 -7.69 -11.62
N ILE A 86 3.83 -6.95 -10.85
CA ILE A 86 3.45 -6.54 -9.50
C ILE A 86 2.67 -5.24 -9.67
N ALA A 87 1.40 -5.28 -9.31
CA ALA A 87 0.47 -4.17 -9.38
C ALA A 87 -0.44 -4.23 -8.16
N ILE A 88 -1.04 -3.09 -7.81
CA ILE A 88 -2.00 -3.01 -6.71
C ILE A 88 -3.37 -2.82 -7.32
N LEU A 89 -4.26 -3.79 -7.08
CA LEU A 89 -5.68 -3.63 -7.36
C LEU A 89 -6.33 -2.88 -6.20
N ILE A 90 -7.05 -1.81 -6.52
CA ILE A 90 -7.91 -1.09 -5.58
C ILE A 90 -9.35 -1.40 -5.95
N ASP A 91 -10.05 -2.07 -5.04
CA ASP A 91 -11.47 -2.39 -5.10
C ASP A 91 -12.12 -2.22 -3.72
N ASN A 92 -13.42 -2.47 -3.62
CA ASN A 92 -14.17 -2.32 -2.37
C ASN A 92 -13.65 -3.22 -1.23
N LEU A 93 -13.02 -4.34 -1.56
CA LEU A 93 -12.56 -5.33 -0.58
C LEU A 93 -11.13 -5.06 -0.13
N SER A 94 -10.25 -4.74 -1.07
CA SER A 94 -8.83 -4.45 -0.86
C SER A 94 -8.57 -3.07 -0.27
N SER A 95 -9.53 -2.16 -0.34
CA SER A 95 -9.46 -0.85 0.31
C SER A 95 -9.91 -0.83 1.77
N LEU A 96 -10.44 -1.95 2.28
CA LEU A 96 -10.92 -2.11 3.66
C LEU A 96 -9.80 -2.64 4.56
#